data_AF-A0AAP1RED6-F1
#
_entry.id   AF-A0AAP1RED6-F1
#
_cell.length_a   1.000
_cell.length_b   1.000
_cell.length_c   1.000
_cell.angle_alpha   90.00
_cell.angle_beta   90.00
_cell.angle_gamma   90.00
#
_symmetry.space_group_name_H-M   'P 1'
#
loop_
_entity.id
_entity.type
_entity.pdbx_description
1 polymer ?
#
loop_
_entity_poly.entity_id
_entity_poly.type
_entity_poly.pdbx_seq_one_letter_code
_entity_poly.pdbx_strand_id
1 'polypeptide(L)'
;MKINNIFAIIKDSLISVKYINNDTDEFERIFDDWTDVEFLSDFFEEHILDLQSGFFGEINIEQAIERTIQEAEELEQTILEISERGKTNDYETLQTLFKPLNNKDYKLINHLKTKVYGSERKSWLRIYAIRIAKNTFVISGGAIKLTPTMNEREHLKKELQKLEIVKEYLIENGLFDQDDFEYLEIK
;
A
#
# COMPACT_ATOMS: atom_id res chain seq x y z
N MET A 1 -14.47 -6.83 -8.08
CA MET A 1 -13.74 -6.85 -6.80
C MET A 1 -14.64 -6.26 -5.74
N LYS A 2 -14.79 -6.91 -4.59
CA LYS A 2 -15.71 -6.50 -3.52
C LYS A 2 -15.04 -6.72 -2.17
N ILE A 3 -15.21 -5.76 -1.26
CA ILE A 3 -14.68 -5.83 0.11
C ILE A 3 -15.54 -6.81 0.91
N ASN A 4 -14.87 -7.72 1.60
CA ASN A 4 -15.47 -8.66 2.54
C ASN A 4 -15.52 -8.03 3.93
N ASN A 5 -14.38 -7.52 4.41
CA ASN A 5 -14.24 -6.87 5.71
C ASN A 5 -13.06 -5.90 5.70
N ILE A 6 -12.97 -5.10 6.76
CA ILE A 6 -11.82 -4.27 7.09
C ILE A 6 -11.31 -4.64 8.49
N PHE A 7 -10.00 -4.59 8.70
CA PHE A 7 -9.35 -5.04 9.93
C PHE A 7 -8.38 -3.98 10.43
N ALA A 8 -8.30 -3.82 11.75
CA ALA A 8 -7.23 -3.02 12.35
C ALA A 8 -5.94 -3.86 12.38
N ILE A 9 -4.92 -3.40 11.65
CA ILE A 9 -3.54 -3.91 11.80
C ILE A 9 -2.93 -3.28 13.04
N ILE A 10 -3.08 -1.96 13.16
CA ILE A 10 -2.74 -1.19 14.35
C ILE A 10 -3.98 -0.40 14.73
N LYS A 11 -4.54 -0.67 15.91
CA LYS A 11 -5.76 -0.02 16.39
C LYS A 11 -5.66 1.52 16.29
N ASP A 12 -6.73 2.15 15.83
CA ASP A 12 -6.88 3.61 15.67
C ASP A 12 -5.89 4.26 14.68
N SER A 13 -5.15 3.46 13.90
CA SER A 13 -4.04 3.96 13.07
C SER A 13 -3.95 3.31 11.69
N LEU A 14 -3.73 2.00 11.63
CA LEU A 14 -3.53 1.29 10.37
C LEU A 14 -4.62 0.25 10.19
N ILE A 15 -5.45 0.45 9.17
CA ILE A 15 -6.54 -0.44 8.80
C ILE A 15 -6.21 -1.05 7.45
N SER A 16 -6.65 -2.27 7.20
CA SER A 16 -6.45 -2.97 5.94
C SER A 16 -7.74 -3.63 5.46
N VAL A 17 -7.98 -3.58 4.15
CA VAL A 17 -9.15 -4.22 3.55
C VAL A 17 -8.88 -5.68 3.22
N LYS A 18 -9.88 -6.55 3.38
CA LYS A 18 -9.89 -7.91 2.85
C LYS A 18 -10.93 -8.02 1.76
N TYR A 19 -10.53 -8.45 0.57
CA TYR A 19 -11.46 -8.71 -0.53
C TYR A 19 -12.05 -10.13 -0.43
N ILE A 20 -13.24 -10.35 -1.00
CA ILE A 20 -13.98 -11.64 -0.89
C ILE A 20 -13.18 -12.86 -1.34
N ASN A 21 -12.27 -12.71 -2.30
CA ASN A 21 -11.50 -13.81 -2.87
C ASN A 21 -10.06 -13.90 -2.32
N ASN A 22 -9.75 -13.13 -1.28
CA ASN A 22 -8.43 -13.15 -0.66
C ASN A 22 -8.51 -13.84 0.70
N ASP A 23 -7.54 -14.68 1.01
CA ASP A 23 -7.46 -15.40 2.29
C ASP A 23 -7.07 -14.46 3.43
N THR A 24 -6.27 -13.45 3.13
CA THR A 24 -5.74 -12.46 4.07
C THR A 24 -6.18 -11.05 3.67
N ASP A 25 -6.01 -10.09 4.57
CA ASP A 25 -6.18 -8.67 4.24
C ASP A 25 -5.02 -8.18 3.37
N GLU A 26 -5.17 -7.03 2.72
CA GLU A 26 -4.20 -6.55 1.74
C GLU A 26 -2.83 -6.23 2.33
N PHE A 27 -2.74 -5.77 3.58
CA PHE A 27 -1.46 -5.48 4.21
C PHE A 27 -0.63 -6.75 4.34
N GLU A 28 -1.20 -7.81 4.93
CA GLU A 28 -0.54 -9.12 5.03
C GLU A 28 -0.25 -9.70 3.64
N ARG A 29 -1.25 -9.75 2.74
CA ARG A 29 -1.08 -10.29 1.38
C ARG A 29 0.09 -9.63 0.63
N ILE A 30 0.22 -8.31 0.73
CA ILE A 30 1.27 -7.56 0.02
C ILE A 30 2.65 -8.00 0.51
N PHE A 31 2.86 -8.08 1.82
CA PHE A 31 4.16 -8.41 2.38
C PHE A 31 4.49 -9.90 2.29
N ASP A 32 3.49 -10.79 2.37
CA ASP A 32 3.65 -12.21 2.03
C ASP A 32 4.13 -12.36 0.58
N ASP A 33 3.46 -11.73 -0.38
CA ASP A 33 3.86 -11.76 -1.80
C ASP A 33 5.27 -11.17 -2.01
N TRP A 34 5.61 -10.06 -1.34
CA TRP A 34 6.89 -9.39 -1.52
C TRP A 34 8.06 -10.04 -0.79
N THR A 35 7.80 -11.04 0.04
CA THR A 35 8.83 -11.86 0.70
C THR A 35 8.88 -13.30 0.16
N ASP A 36 7.94 -13.68 -0.71
CA ASP A 36 7.90 -14.97 -1.38
C ASP A 36 8.75 -14.99 -2.67
N VAL A 37 9.76 -15.86 -2.68
CA VAL A 37 10.71 -15.98 -3.80
C VAL A 37 10.04 -16.53 -5.07
N GLU A 38 9.09 -17.45 -4.95
CA GLU A 38 8.40 -18.05 -6.09
C GLU A 38 7.50 -17.02 -6.77
N PHE A 39 6.70 -16.28 -5.99
CA PHE A 39 5.89 -15.16 -6.47
C PHE A 39 6.74 -14.10 -7.19
N LEU A 40 7.85 -13.68 -6.57
CA LEU A 40 8.69 -12.64 -7.16
C LEU A 40 9.37 -13.10 -8.44
N SER A 41 9.82 -14.36 -8.50
CA SER A 41 10.37 -14.95 -9.72
C SER A 41 9.35 -14.88 -10.86
N ASP A 42 8.14 -15.38 -10.62
CA ASP A 42 7.05 -15.35 -11.61
C ASP A 42 6.71 -13.92 -12.05
N PHE A 43 6.61 -12.99 -11.09
CA PHE A 43 6.30 -11.59 -11.37
C PHE A 43 7.36 -10.94 -12.27
N PHE A 44 8.65 -11.12 -11.96
CA PHE A 44 9.74 -10.53 -12.74
C PHE A 44 9.94 -11.21 -14.09
N GLU A 45 9.65 -12.50 -14.22
CA GLU A 45 9.62 -13.19 -15.51
C GLU A 45 8.47 -12.66 -16.39
N GLU A 46 7.26 -12.53 -15.85
CA GLU A 46 6.10 -11.96 -16.56
C GLU A 46 6.37 -10.51 -17.01
N HIS A 47 7.06 -9.73 -16.19
CA HIS A 47 7.31 -8.31 -16.41
C HIS A 47 8.76 -7.98 -16.81
N ILE A 48 9.47 -8.94 -17.42
CA ILE A 48 10.89 -8.81 -17.76
C ILE A 48 11.19 -7.61 -18.66
N LEU A 49 10.30 -7.28 -19.60
CA LEU A 49 10.45 -6.12 -20.48
C LEU A 49 10.37 -4.79 -19.73
N ASP A 50 9.57 -4.72 -18.66
CA ASP A 50 9.49 -3.53 -17.81
C ASP A 50 10.71 -3.43 -16.90
N LEU A 51 11.15 -4.55 -16.32
CA LEU A 51 12.36 -4.62 -15.51
C LEU A 51 13.59 -4.15 -16.29
N GLN A 52 13.71 -4.60 -17.56
CA GLN A 52 14.83 -4.29 -18.45
C GLN A 52 14.63 -3.02 -19.29
N SER A 53 13.58 -2.24 -19.04
CA SER A 53 13.32 -0.97 -19.76
C SER A 53 14.39 0.11 -19.54
N GLY A 54 15.28 -0.09 -18.58
CA GLY A 54 16.28 0.89 -18.14
C GLY A 54 15.72 1.94 -17.16
N PHE A 55 14.42 1.93 -16.86
CA PHE A 55 13.79 2.89 -15.95
C PHE A 55 14.38 2.83 -14.53
N PHE A 56 14.67 1.62 -14.04
CA PHE A 56 15.31 1.36 -12.75
C PHE A 56 16.82 1.03 -12.86
N GLY A 57 17.42 1.21 -14.03
CA GLY A 57 18.78 0.76 -14.33
C GLY A 57 18.84 -0.70 -14.77
N GLU A 58 20.05 -1.21 -14.98
CA GLU A 58 20.28 -2.62 -15.33
C GLU A 58 20.27 -3.46 -14.05
N ILE A 59 19.42 -4.48 -14.02
CA ILE A 59 19.28 -5.43 -12.90
C ILE A 59 18.78 -6.76 -13.45
N ASN A 60 19.30 -7.88 -12.92
CA ASN A 60 18.79 -9.21 -13.26
C ASN A 60 17.65 -9.63 -12.32
N ILE A 61 16.98 -10.74 -12.60
CA ILE A 61 15.83 -11.22 -11.81
C ILE A 61 16.25 -11.54 -10.37
N GLU A 62 17.34 -12.27 -10.18
CA GLU A 62 17.84 -12.64 -8.84
C GLU A 62 18.10 -11.41 -7.94
N GLN A 63 18.77 -10.41 -8.49
CA GLN A 63 19.01 -9.13 -7.83
C GLN A 63 17.70 -8.35 -7.57
N ALA A 64 16.72 -8.44 -8.49
CA ALA A 64 15.43 -7.80 -8.31
C ALA A 64 14.60 -8.46 -7.20
N ILE A 65 14.69 -9.79 -7.07
CA ILE A 65 14.08 -10.55 -5.97
C ILE A 65 14.71 -10.13 -4.64
N GLU A 66 16.04 -10.26 -4.51
CA GLU A 66 16.76 -9.92 -3.27
C GLU A 66 16.47 -8.49 -2.82
N ARG A 67 16.55 -7.54 -3.75
CA ARG A 67 16.24 -6.13 -3.50
C ARG A 67 14.79 -5.94 -3.04
N THR A 68 13.84 -6.65 -3.64
CA THR A 68 12.42 -6.50 -3.31
C THR A 68 12.12 -7.01 -1.91
N ILE A 69 12.67 -8.16 -1.55
CA ILE A 69 12.50 -8.75 -0.21
C ILE A 69 13.04 -7.79 0.85
N GLN A 70 14.29 -7.32 0.68
CA GLN A 70 14.90 -6.38 1.63
C GLN A 70 14.08 -5.08 1.76
N GLU A 71 13.67 -4.49 0.63
CA GLU A 71 12.88 -3.25 0.63
C GLU A 71 11.49 -3.45 1.24
N ALA A 72 10.90 -4.64 1.10
CA ALA A 72 9.60 -4.97 1.68
C ALA A 72 9.67 -5.12 3.20
N GLU A 73 10.64 -5.87 3.73
CA GLU A 73 10.85 -6.04 5.17
C GLU A 73 11.08 -4.68 5.87
N GLU A 74 11.92 -3.83 5.29
CA GLU A 74 12.19 -2.49 5.82
C GLU A 74 10.94 -1.59 5.79
N LEU A 75 10.15 -1.66 4.70
CA LEU A 75 8.94 -0.87 4.55
C LEU A 75 7.85 -1.32 5.53
N GLU A 76 7.67 -2.62 5.72
CA GLU A 76 6.70 -3.18 6.67
C GLU A 76 7.00 -2.68 8.08
N GLN A 77 8.23 -2.88 8.54
CA GLN A 77 8.67 -2.44 9.85
C GLN A 77 8.47 -0.93 10.02
N THR A 78 8.86 -0.13 9.02
CA THR A 78 8.71 1.32 9.06
C THR A 78 7.25 1.75 9.20
N ILE A 79 6.34 1.13 8.44
CA ILE A 79 4.91 1.46 8.52
C ILE A 79 4.35 1.10 9.89
N LEU A 80 4.65 -0.08 10.42
CA LEU A 80 4.16 -0.52 11.73
C LEU A 80 4.67 0.39 12.85
N GLU A 81 5.97 0.71 12.85
CA GLU A 81 6.58 1.57 13.87
C GLU A 81 6.03 2.99 13.84
N ILE A 82 5.87 3.59 12.66
CA ILE A 82 5.31 4.95 12.53
C ILE A 82 3.81 4.96 12.86
N SER A 83 3.09 3.87 12.53
CA SER A 83 1.68 3.72 12.90
C SER A 83 1.49 3.76 14.42
N GLU A 84 2.35 3.07 15.17
CA GLU A 84 2.32 3.06 16.63
C GLU A 84 2.81 4.38 17.23
N ARG A 85 3.97 4.90 16.78
CA ARG A 85 4.52 6.18 17.27
C ARG A 85 3.54 7.33 17.05
N GLY A 86 2.86 7.36 15.91
CA GLY A 86 1.92 8.42 15.56
C GLY A 86 0.69 8.52 16.45
N LYS A 87 0.43 7.53 17.32
CA LYS A 87 -0.64 7.60 18.34
C LYS A 87 -0.31 8.59 19.46
N THR A 88 0.97 8.83 19.72
CA THR A 88 1.45 9.69 20.81
C THR A 88 2.34 10.83 20.34
N ASN A 89 2.89 10.74 19.12
CA ASN A 89 3.77 11.73 18.53
C ASN A 89 3.14 12.36 17.27
N ASP A 90 2.83 13.65 17.37
CA ASP A 90 2.25 14.42 16.28
C ASP A 90 3.22 14.72 15.13
N TYR A 91 4.53 14.54 15.30
CA TYR A 91 5.53 14.85 14.27
C TYR A 91 5.88 13.64 13.40
N GLU A 92 5.73 12.43 13.94
CA GLU A 92 6.01 11.16 13.25
C GLU A 92 4.73 10.32 13.19
N THR A 93 3.92 10.57 12.17
CA THR A 93 2.64 9.89 11.92
C THR A 93 2.64 9.29 10.52
N LEU A 94 1.69 8.40 10.21
CA LEU A 94 1.55 7.83 8.87
C LEU A 94 1.46 8.89 7.76
N GLN A 95 0.93 10.10 8.04
CA GLN A 95 0.92 11.21 7.09
C GLN A 95 2.33 11.71 6.68
N THR A 96 3.39 11.42 7.45
CA THR A 96 4.76 11.73 7.02
C THR A 96 5.22 10.79 5.90
N LEU A 97 4.77 9.53 5.93
CA LEU A 97 5.07 8.49 4.95
C LEU A 97 4.18 8.61 3.71
N PHE A 98 2.87 8.60 3.91
CA PHE A 98 1.89 8.59 2.83
C PHE A 98 1.82 9.93 2.10
N LYS A 99 2.04 9.89 0.79
CA LYS A 99 1.91 11.04 -0.12
C LYS A 99 0.62 10.94 -0.93
N PRO A 100 0.02 12.06 -1.34
CA PRO A 100 -1.10 12.04 -2.29
C PRO A 100 -0.79 11.21 -3.53
N LEU A 101 -1.76 10.42 -4.01
CA LEU A 101 -1.61 9.62 -5.22
C LEU A 101 -1.37 10.53 -6.44
N ASN A 102 -2.11 11.63 -6.54
CA ASN A 102 -1.94 12.67 -7.54
C ASN A 102 -1.11 13.82 -6.97
N ASN A 103 0.00 14.16 -7.63
CA ASN A 103 0.92 15.22 -7.19
C ASN A 103 0.30 16.62 -7.21
N LYS A 104 -0.87 16.80 -7.84
CA LYS A 104 -1.62 18.06 -7.84
C LYS A 104 -2.48 18.25 -6.58
N ASP A 105 -2.65 17.21 -5.77
CA ASP A 105 -3.44 17.29 -4.54
C ASP A 105 -2.58 17.83 -3.41
N TYR A 106 -2.65 19.14 -3.19
CA TYR A 106 -1.89 19.84 -2.13
C TYR A 106 -2.65 19.93 -0.80
N LYS A 107 -3.95 19.63 -0.79
CA LYS A 107 -4.78 19.62 0.41
C LYS A 107 -4.94 18.20 0.92
N LEU A 108 -4.62 17.99 2.20
CA LEU A 108 -4.85 16.74 2.89
C LEU A 108 -6.29 16.75 3.41
N ILE A 109 -7.18 16.10 2.66
CA ILE A 109 -8.60 15.95 2.98
C ILE A 109 -8.91 14.50 3.35
N ASN A 110 -10.06 14.26 3.98
CA ASN A 110 -10.55 12.91 4.25
C ASN A 110 -10.85 12.20 2.92
N HIS A 111 -10.67 10.88 2.92
CA HIS A 111 -10.79 10.00 1.76
C HIS A 111 -9.88 10.36 0.58
N LEU A 112 -8.76 11.02 0.85
CA LEU A 112 -7.72 11.26 -0.14
C LEU A 112 -7.00 9.94 -0.46
N LYS A 113 -6.82 9.65 -1.76
CA LYS A 113 -6.01 8.52 -2.20
C LYS A 113 -4.54 8.85 -2.01
N THR A 114 -3.83 7.96 -1.35
CA THR A 114 -2.41 8.14 -1.03
C THR A 114 -1.60 6.92 -1.42
N LYS A 115 -0.29 7.10 -1.43
CA LYS A 115 0.71 6.08 -1.69
C LYS A 115 1.91 6.26 -0.78
N VAL A 116 2.54 5.17 -0.40
CA VAL A 116 3.89 5.16 0.18
C VAL A 116 4.86 4.54 -0.84
N TYR A 117 6.13 4.90 -0.74
CA TYR A 117 7.21 4.26 -1.49
C TYR A 117 7.99 3.38 -0.51
N GLY A 118 8.66 2.34 -1.01
CA GLY A 118 9.67 1.65 -0.23
C GLY A 118 10.84 2.56 0.15
N SER A 119 11.66 2.08 1.08
CA SER A 119 12.76 2.82 1.71
C SER A 119 13.86 3.24 0.71
N GLU A 120 14.05 2.45 -0.34
CA GLU A 120 15.14 2.62 -1.29
C GLU A 120 15.02 3.83 -2.22
N ARG A 121 16.18 4.37 -2.62
CA ARG A 121 16.22 5.44 -3.64
C ARG A 121 15.79 4.84 -4.97
N LYS A 122 14.75 5.44 -5.58
CA LYS A 122 14.06 4.84 -6.74
C LYS A 122 13.51 3.43 -6.41
N SER A 123 12.95 3.27 -5.22
CA SER A 123 12.04 2.18 -4.88
C SER A 123 11.08 1.88 -6.03
N TRP A 124 10.75 0.61 -6.26
CA TRP A 124 9.61 0.19 -7.11
C TRP A 124 8.40 -0.29 -6.32
N LEU A 125 8.50 -0.43 -4.99
CA LEU A 125 7.38 -0.83 -4.13
C LEU A 125 6.44 0.34 -3.84
N ARG A 126 5.14 0.09 -3.93
CA ARG A 126 4.11 1.06 -3.56
C ARG A 126 3.00 0.38 -2.81
N ILE A 127 2.65 0.93 -1.65
CA ILE A 127 1.42 0.59 -0.94
C ILE A 127 0.45 1.76 -1.11
N TYR A 128 -0.80 1.42 -1.42
CA TYR A 128 -1.87 2.35 -1.72
C TYR A 128 -2.90 2.36 -0.61
N ALA A 129 -3.32 3.55 -0.18
CA ALA A 129 -4.25 3.71 0.93
C ALA A 129 -5.23 4.86 0.72
N ILE A 130 -6.28 4.86 1.53
CA ILE A 130 -7.19 5.99 1.71
C ILE A 130 -6.88 6.66 3.04
N ARG A 131 -6.59 7.96 2.99
CA ARG A 131 -6.35 8.77 4.19
C ARG A 131 -7.68 9.08 4.88
N ILE A 132 -7.77 8.78 6.18
CA ILE A 132 -8.88 9.19 7.06
C ILE A 132 -8.46 10.39 7.89
N ALA A 133 -7.41 10.21 8.70
CA ALA A 133 -6.87 11.24 9.58
C ALA A 133 -5.34 11.31 9.46
N LYS A 134 -4.71 12.09 10.34
CA LYS A 134 -3.25 12.31 10.32
C LYS A 134 -2.47 11.01 10.55
N ASN A 135 -2.96 10.14 11.42
CA ASN A 135 -2.36 8.84 11.68
C ASN A 135 -3.29 7.68 11.34
N THR A 136 -4.41 7.91 10.62
CA THR A 136 -5.41 6.87 10.34
C THR A 136 -5.55 6.65 8.84
N PHE A 137 -5.17 5.46 8.36
CA PHE A 137 -5.14 5.10 6.95
C PHE A 137 -5.73 3.71 6.71
N VAL A 138 -6.43 3.56 5.59
CA VAL A 138 -7.02 2.29 5.15
C VAL A 138 -6.25 1.78 3.93
N ILE A 139 -5.44 0.75 4.10
CA ILE A 139 -4.68 0.08 3.05
C ILE A 139 -5.65 -0.61 2.09
N SER A 140 -5.49 -0.29 0.80
CA SER A 140 -6.34 -0.80 -0.28
C SER A 140 -5.67 -1.87 -1.12
N GLY A 141 -4.33 -1.91 -1.13
CA GLY A 141 -3.52 -2.77 -1.97
C GLY A 141 -2.10 -2.23 -2.18
N GLY A 142 -1.32 -2.89 -3.04
CA GLY A 142 0.08 -2.58 -3.30
C GLY A 142 0.58 -3.16 -4.62
N ALA A 143 1.67 -2.61 -5.15
CA ALA A 143 2.29 -3.09 -6.38
C ALA A 143 3.80 -2.89 -6.43
N ILE A 144 4.49 -3.82 -7.11
CA ILE A 144 5.82 -3.62 -7.68
C ILE A 144 5.61 -2.87 -9.01
N LYS A 145 5.93 -1.58 -9.03
CA LYS A 145 5.68 -0.70 -10.19
C LYS A 145 6.97 -0.43 -10.95
N LEU A 146 7.14 -1.20 -12.02
CA LEU A 146 8.31 -1.15 -12.91
C LEU A 146 8.22 -0.08 -14.02
N THR A 147 7.13 0.70 -14.07
CA THR A 147 6.89 1.69 -15.14
C THR A 147 6.69 3.11 -14.58
N PRO A 148 6.74 4.17 -15.43
CA PRO A 148 6.52 5.55 -14.98
C PRO A 148 5.08 5.84 -14.53
N THR A 149 4.07 5.25 -15.17
CA THR A 149 2.65 5.51 -14.89
C THR A 149 1.88 4.24 -14.53
N MET A 150 0.70 4.37 -13.92
CA MET A 150 -0.18 3.23 -13.59
C MET A 150 -1.17 2.89 -14.70
N ASN A 151 -1.13 3.62 -15.82
CA ASN A 151 -2.22 3.64 -16.79
C ASN A 151 -2.17 2.50 -17.82
N GLU A 152 -1.07 1.75 -17.88
CA GLU A 152 -0.80 0.83 -18.98
C GLU A 152 -0.89 -0.63 -18.55
N ARG A 153 -0.31 -0.99 -17.40
CA ARG A 153 -0.24 -2.38 -16.91
C ARG A 153 -1.48 -2.76 -16.11
N GLU A 154 -2.02 -3.94 -16.41
CA GLU A 154 -3.25 -4.43 -15.79
C GLU A 154 -3.14 -4.55 -14.26
N HIS A 155 -2.01 -5.02 -13.73
CA HIS A 155 -1.81 -5.07 -12.28
C HIS A 155 -1.87 -3.68 -11.63
N LEU A 156 -1.36 -2.62 -12.27
CA LEU A 156 -1.43 -1.25 -11.75
C LEU A 156 -2.84 -0.65 -11.90
N LYS A 157 -3.55 -0.93 -12.99
CA LYS A 157 -4.95 -0.50 -13.17
C LYS A 157 -5.85 -1.13 -12.11
N LYS A 158 -5.61 -2.39 -11.73
CA LYS A 158 -6.33 -3.06 -10.64
C LYS A 158 -6.15 -2.31 -9.32
N GLU A 159 -4.94 -1.85 -9.00
CA GLU A 159 -4.68 -1.06 -7.78
C GLU A 159 -5.38 0.31 -7.81
N LEU A 160 -5.46 0.97 -8.98
CA LEU A 160 -6.29 2.18 -9.12
C LEU A 160 -7.77 1.88 -8.86
N GLN A 161 -8.27 0.76 -9.37
CA GLN A 161 -9.65 0.34 -9.15
C GLN A 161 -9.91 0.01 -7.67
N LYS A 162 -8.97 -0.65 -6.97
CA LYS A 162 -9.03 -0.90 -5.53
C LYS A 162 -9.19 0.40 -4.75
N LEU A 163 -8.38 1.41 -5.04
CA LEU A 163 -8.49 2.73 -4.40
C LEU A 163 -9.86 3.37 -4.59
N GLU A 164 -10.48 3.26 -5.78
CA GLU A 164 -11.86 3.75 -5.97
C GLU A 164 -12.85 2.97 -5.12
N ILE A 165 -12.82 1.64 -5.18
CA ILE A 165 -13.75 0.75 -4.45
C ILE A 165 -13.66 0.98 -2.94
N VAL A 166 -12.45 1.08 -2.39
CA VAL A 166 -12.24 1.33 -0.95
C VAL A 166 -12.75 2.72 -0.58
N LYS A 167 -12.47 3.73 -1.41
CA LYS A 167 -12.98 5.08 -1.16
C LYS A 167 -14.51 5.12 -1.12
N GLU A 168 -15.16 4.52 -2.11
CA GLU A 168 -16.63 4.47 -2.21
C GLU A 168 -17.22 3.72 -1.02
N TYR A 169 -16.66 2.55 -0.68
CA TYR A 169 -17.08 1.76 0.47
C TYR A 169 -17.04 2.57 1.79
N LEU A 170 -15.95 3.30 2.04
CA LEU A 170 -15.82 4.10 3.26
C LEU A 170 -16.87 5.21 3.32
N ILE A 171 -17.13 5.89 2.21
CA ILE A 171 -18.14 6.96 2.13
C ILE A 171 -19.56 6.40 2.32
N GLU A 172 -19.90 5.30 1.65
CA GLU A 172 -21.23 4.70 1.70
C GLU A 172 -21.58 4.13 3.08
N ASN A 173 -20.57 3.66 3.82
CA ASN A 173 -20.74 3.15 5.19
C ASN A 173 -20.58 4.23 6.27
N GLY A 174 -20.37 5.49 5.88
CA GLY A 174 -20.28 6.60 6.81
C GLY A 174 -19.00 6.65 7.64
N LEU A 175 -17.90 6.07 7.15
CA LEU A 175 -16.60 6.00 7.83
C LEU A 175 -15.75 7.21 7.44
N PHE A 176 -15.89 8.32 8.17
CA PHE A 176 -15.34 9.64 7.83
C PHE A 176 -14.13 10.06 8.67
N ASP A 177 -14.05 9.62 9.92
CA ASP A 177 -12.97 9.97 10.83
C ASP A 177 -12.48 8.76 11.62
N GLN A 178 -11.51 8.98 12.50
CA GLN A 178 -10.84 7.90 13.22
C GLN A 178 -11.77 7.20 14.23
N ASP A 179 -12.77 7.91 14.78
CA ASP A 179 -13.63 7.40 15.83
C ASP A 179 -14.58 6.33 15.27
N ASP A 180 -14.89 6.41 13.97
CA ASP A 180 -15.66 5.41 13.22
C ASP A 180 -14.99 4.02 13.18
N PHE A 181 -13.70 3.91 13.53
CA PHE A 181 -12.92 2.67 13.49
C PHE A 181 -12.60 2.10 14.88
N GLU A 182 -13.02 2.73 15.98
CA GLU A 182 -12.65 2.31 17.36
C GLU A 182 -13.05 0.87 17.71
N TYR A 183 -14.13 0.38 17.08
CA TYR A 183 -14.71 -0.94 17.32
C TYR A 183 -14.11 -2.04 16.44
N LEU A 184 -13.18 -1.71 15.54
CA LEU A 184 -12.51 -2.74 14.75
C LEU A 184 -11.68 -3.65 15.66
N GLU A 185 -11.91 -4.96 15.50
CA GLU A 185 -11.07 -5.96 16.12
C GLU A 185 -9.68 -5.94 15.50
N ILE A 186 -8.67 -6.09 16.34
CA ILE A 186 -7.30 -6.37 15.89
C ILE A 186 -7.30 -7.81 15.39
N LYS A 187 -6.64 -8.03 14.27
CA LYS A 187 -6.46 -9.35 13.66
C LYS A 187 -5.86 -10.37 14.62
#